data_AF-T1GXC2-F1
#
_entry.id   AF-T1GXC2-F1
#
_cell.length_a   1.000
_cell.length_b   1.000
_cell.length_c   1.000
_cell.angle_alpha   90.00
_cell.angle_beta   90.00
_cell.angle_gamma   90.00
#
_symmetry.space_group_name_H-M   'P 1'
#
loop_
_entity.id
_entity.type
_entity.pdbx_description
1 polymer ?
#
loop_
_entity_poly.entity_id
_entity_poly.type
_entity_poly.pdbx_seq_one_letter_code
_entity_poly.pdbx_strand_id
1 'polypeptide(L)'
;MKEYGKYSGDLFELQATRWEWKKLNPTGQNPCPRIGHSFTLVGSKIFLFGGLANESNDPKNNIPKYLNDLYTLDFSSSSDGRWETPVVFGEPPRARESHTAVAYKQWIIVYGGMSGCRLGDLWKLDTEKMTWEKPIVTGRLPLPRSLHTSTLVGNKMFVFGGWVPLVAGKGQEKEWKCTNSLSVLDLENWKWEEVEVQESEEGEDSQPRARAGHSAVGMFGRIYFWSGRDGYRKAWNNQVR
;
A
#
# COMPACT_ATOMS: atom_id res chain seq x y z
N MET A 1 8.92 21.32 -5.40
CA MET A 1 8.36 21.05 -6.73
C MET A 1 6.88 21.43 -6.65
N LYS A 2 6.41 22.42 -7.43
CA LYS A 2 4.97 22.65 -7.55
C LYS A 2 4.45 21.53 -8.45
N GLU A 3 3.74 20.56 -7.87
CA GLU A 3 3.09 19.52 -8.65
C GLU A 3 1.88 20.15 -9.36
N TYR A 4 1.90 20.16 -10.68
CA TYR A 4 0.77 20.57 -11.51
C TYR A 4 0.01 19.31 -11.90
N GLY A 5 -1.28 19.25 -11.61
CA GLY A 5 -2.13 18.10 -11.96
C GLY A 5 -3.36 18.00 -11.06
N LYS A 6 -4.43 17.38 -11.58
CA LYS A 6 -5.56 16.92 -10.77
C LYS A 6 -5.44 15.41 -10.62
N TYR A 7 -5.89 14.87 -9.49
CA TYR A 7 -6.08 13.42 -9.39
C TYR A 7 -7.12 13.00 -10.43
N SER A 8 -6.88 11.86 -11.09
CA SER A 8 -7.84 11.25 -12.01
C SER A 8 -8.59 10.12 -11.32
N GLY A 9 -9.85 9.93 -11.70
CA GLY A 9 -10.67 8.77 -11.38
C GLY A 9 -10.91 7.88 -12.60
N ASP A 10 -10.20 8.14 -13.71
CA ASP A 10 -10.34 7.36 -14.94
C ASP A 10 -9.86 5.92 -14.74
N LEU A 11 -10.64 4.98 -15.28
CA LEU A 11 -10.29 3.56 -15.30
C LEU A 11 -9.99 3.12 -16.74
N PHE A 12 -8.90 2.40 -16.90
CA PHE A 12 -8.47 1.88 -18.19
C PHE A 12 -8.22 0.38 -18.11
N GLU A 13 -8.54 -0.31 -19.20
CA GLU A 13 -8.18 -1.70 -19.45
C GLU A 13 -7.17 -1.75 -20.62
N LEU A 14 -6.15 -2.60 -20.49
CA LEU A 14 -5.30 -3.01 -21.60
C LEU A 14 -5.57 -4.49 -21.91
N GLN A 15 -6.12 -4.78 -23.08
CA GLN A 15 -6.25 -6.17 -23.53
C GLN A 15 -4.91 -6.64 -24.10
N ALA A 16 -4.12 -7.35 -23.27
CA ALA A 16 -2.74 -7.73 -23.59
C ALA A 16 -2.58 -8.61 -24.85
N THR A 17 -3.62 -9.36 -25.25
CA THR A 17 -3.58 -10.18 -26.48
C THR A 17 -3.76 -9.37 -27.76
N ARG A 18 -4.28 -8.14 -27.67
CA ARG A 18 -4.54 -7.24 -28.80
C ARG A 18 -3.76 -5.93 -28.72
N TRP A 19 -3.18 -5.62 -27.56
CA TRP A 19 -2.51 -4.35 -27.28
C TRP A 19 -3.44 -3.15 -27.45
N GLU A 20 -4.71 -3.32 -27.09
CA GLU A 20 -5.75 -2.30 -27.20
C GLU A 20 -6.06 -1.70 -25.83
N TRP A 21 -5.97 -0.37 -25.75
CA TRP A 21 -6.44 0.39 -24.59
C TRP A 21 -7.91 0.72 -24.74
N LYS A 22 -8.67 0.50 -23.68
CA LYS A 22 -10.06 0.93 -23.56
C LYS A 22 -10.25 1.74 -22.30
N LYS A 23 -10.78 2.95 -22.44
CA LYS A 23 -11.31 3.70 -21.29
C LYS A 23 -12.64 3.06 -20.90
N LEU A 24 -12.73 2.59 -19.67
CA LEU A 24 -13.94 1.99 -19.12
C LEU A 24 -14.84 3.06 -18.53
N ASN A 25 -16.15 2.88 -18.60
CA ASN A 25 -17.12 3.75 -17.94
C ASN A 25 -18.00 2.92 -16.99
N PRO A 26 -17.44 2.48 -15.85
CA PRO A 26 -18.19 1.62 -14.94
C PRO A 26 -19.44 2.31 -14.40
N THR A 27 -20.51 1.53 -14.27
CA THR A 27 -21.76 2.01 -13.67
C THR A 27 -21.69 1.98 -12.15
N GLY A 28 -22.70 2.56 -11.47
CA GLY A 28 -22.82 2.50 -10.01
C GLY A 28 -22.13 3.65 -9.26
N GLN A 29 -21.69 3.38 -8.03
CA GLN A 29 -21.14 4.37 -7.12
C GLN A 29 -19.64 4.57 -7.37
N ASN A 30 -19.32 5.46 -8.31
CA ASN A 30 -17.95 5.71 -8.71
C ASN A 30 -17.12 6.33 -7.56
N PRO A 31 -15.91 5.81 -7.27
CA PRO A 31 -15.02 6.41 -6.29
C PRO A 31 -14.51 7.77 -6.80
N CYS A 32 -14.24 8.70 -5.87
CA CYS A 32 -13.64 9.98 -6.24
C CYS A 32 -12.19 9.82 -6.76
N PRO A 33 -11.69 10.77 -7.57
CA PRO A 33 -10.28 10.83 -7.95
C PRO A 33 -9.34 10.88 -6.74
N ARG A 34 -8.26 10.08 -6.77
CA ARG A 34 -7.39 9.88 -5.60
C ARG A 34 -6.01 9.31 -5.97
N ILE A 35 -5.06 9.42 -5.06
CA ILE A 35 -3.73 8.77 -5.14
C ILE A 35 -3.44 7.95 -3.88
N GLY A 36 -2.42 7.09 -3.93
CA GLY A 36 -1.96 6.34 -2.74
C GLY A 36 -2.98 5.35 -2.17
N HIS A 37 -4.00 4.96 -2.96
CA HIS A 37 -4.96 3.93 -2.62
C HIS A 37 -4.38 2.54 -2.92
N SER A 38 -4.93 1.49 -2.32
CA SER A 38 -4.69 0.12 -2.78
C SER A 38 -5.75 -0.30 -3.80
N PHE A 39 -5.36 -1.12 -4.76
CA PHE A 39 -6.24 -1.68 -5.79
C PHE A 39 -5.92 -3.17 -5.95
N THR A 40 -6.67 -4.02 -5.26
CA THR A 40 -6.28 -5.41 -4.99
C THR A 40 -7.32 -6.38 -5.54
N LEU A 41 -6.90 -7.32 -6.40
CA LEU A 41 -7.76 -8.39 -6.91
C LEU A 41 -7.89 -9.52 -5.86
N VAL A 42 -9.12 -9.91 -5.54
CA VAL A 42 -9.43 -11.11 -4.75
C VAL A 42 -10.56 -11.87 -5.44
N GLY A 43 -10.29 -13.12 -5.80
CA GLY A 43 -11.21 -13.89 -6.65
C GLY A 43 -11.44 -13.16 -7.99
N SER A 44 -12.70 -12.80 -8.27
CA SER A 44 -13.11 -12.10 -9.49
C SER A 44 -13.45 -10.62 -9.29
N LYS A 45 -13.26 -10.07 -8.08
CA LYS A 45 -13.58 -8.67 -7.76
C LYS A 45 -12.29 -7.91 -7.44
N ILE A 46 -12.24 -6.65 -7.86
CA ILE A 46 -11.16 -5.74 -7.47
C ILE A 46 -11.65 -4.86 -6.32
N PHE A 47 -10.85 -4.75 -5.28
CA PHE A 47 -11.12 -3.95 -4.10
C PHE A 47 -10.25 -2.70 -4.11
N LEU A 48 -10.90 -1.54 -4.03
CA LEU A 48 -10.25 -0.25 -3.84
C LEU A 48 -10.40 0.16 -2.38
N PHE A 49 -9.29 0.49 -1.71
CA PHE A 49 -9.33 0.97 -0.32
C PHE A 49 -8.46 2.20 -0.11
N GLY A 50 -9.05 3.21 0.55
CA GLY A 50 -8.38 4.41 1.03
C GLY A 50 -7.82 5.31 -0.07
N GLY A 51 -6.68 5.94 0.24
CA GLY A 51 -6.00 6.93 -0.61
C GLY A 51 -6.17 8.36 -0.10
N LEU A 52 -5.72 9.30 -0.93
CA LEU A 52 -5.77 10.73 -0.70
C LEU A 52 -6.53 11.41 -1.83
N ALA A 53 -7.58 12.14 -1.47
CA ALA A 53 -8.31 13.03 -2.38
C ALA A 53 -7.96 14.49 -2.12
N ASN A 54 -8.33 15.36 -3.08
CA ASN A 54 -8.33 16.80 -2.90
C ASN A 54 -9.78 17.25 -2.69
N GLU A 55 -10.10 17.85 -1.54
CA GLU A 55 -11.44 18.40 -1.27
C GLU A 55 -11.70 19.72 -2.02
N SER A 56 -10.66 20.39 -2.50
CA SER A 56 -10.80 21.63 -3.25
C SER A 56 -11.18 21.37 -4.70
N ASN A 57 -12.21 22.06 -5.18
CA ASN A 57 -12.55 22.12 -6.60
C ASN A 57 -11.61 23.03 -7.41
N ASP A 58 -10.87 23.93 -6.74
CA ASP A 58 -9.84 24.76 -7.37
C ASP A 58 -8.56 23.94 -7.62
N PRO A 59 -8.12 23.73 -8.87
CA PRO A 59 -6.87 23.03 -9.18
C PRO A 59 -5.62 23.67 -8.57
N LYS A 60 -5.67 24.95 -8.18
CA LYS A 60 -4.54 25.66 -7.58
C LYS A 60 -4.45 25.48 -6.08
N ASN A 61 -5.50 24.95 -5.46
CA ASN A 61 -5.55 24.71 -4.03
C ASN A 61 -5.66 23.20 -3.76
N ASN A 62 -4.81 22.68 -2.89
CA ASN A 62 -4.81 21.27 -2.51
C ASN A 62 -5.18 21.15 -1.04
N ILE A 63 -6.41 20.70 -0.77
CA ILE A 63 -6.90 20.39 0.57
C ILE A 63 -6.89 18.85 0.69
N PRO A 64 -5.82 18.26 1.26
CA PRO A 64 -5.65 16.82 1.31
C PRO A 64 -6.67 16.20 2.27
N LYS A 65 -7.41 15.20 1.77
CA LYS A 65 -8.32 14.36 2.55
C LYS A 65 -7.92 12.90 2.46
N TYR A 66 -7.50 12.34 3.58
CA TYR A 66 -7.30 10.90 3.71
C TYR A 66 -8.64 10.17 3.66
N LEU A 67 -8.66 9.00 3.01
CA LEU A 67 -9.86 8.20 2.81
C LEU A 67 -9.71 6.82 3.48
N ASN A 68 -10.83 6.25 3.93
CA ASN A 68 -10.98 4.85 4.37
C ASN A 68 -12.21 4.19 3.76
N ASP A 69 -12.75 4.75 2.69
CA ASP A 69 -13.81 4.12 1.93
C ASP A 69 -13.31 2.84 1.23
N LEU A 70 -14.21 1.88 1.10
CA LEU A 70 -14.00 0.63 0.40
C LEU A 70 -14.97 0.57 -0.78
N TYR A 71 -14.46 0.22 -1.96
CA TYR A 71 -15.28 -0.08 -3.14
C TYR A 71 -14.91 -1.43 -3.70
N THR A 72 -15.88 -2.08 -4.33
CA THR A 72 -15.67 -3.25 -5.18
C THR A 72 -15.98 -2.90 -6.63
N LEU A 73 -15.12 -3.37 -7.54
CA LEU A 73 -15.34 -3.33 -8.97
C LEU A 73 -15.54 -4.77 -9.48
N ASP A 74 -16.67 -5.00 -10.13
CA ASP A 74 -17.08 -6.31 -10.66
C ASP A 74 -17.43 -6.19 -12.15
N PHE A 75 -17.03 -7.18 -12.94
CA PHE A 75 -17.24 -7.26 -14.40
C PHE A 75 -18.25 -8.33 -14.82
N SER A 76 -18.88 -9.03 -13.87
CA SER A 76 -19.84 -10.12 -14.14
C SER A 76 -21.07 -9.68 -14.93
N SER A 77 -21.52 -8.43 -14.73
CA SER A 77 -22.75 -7.91 -15.34
C SER A 77 -22.50 -6.98 -16.54
N SER A 78 -21.26 -6.51 -16.74
CA SER A 78 -20.91 -5.55 -17.78
C SER A 78 -19.42 -5.61 -18.09
N SER A 79 -19.07 -5.52 -19.38
CA SER A 79 -17.68 -5.41 -19.83
C SER A 79 -17.02 -4.08 -19.47
N ASP A 80 -17.80 -3.07 -19.08
CA ASP A 80 -17.29 -1.80 -18.55
C ASP A 80 -17.17 -1.82 -17.01
N GLY A 81 -17.67 -2.86 -16.36
CA GLY A 81 -17.65 -3.03 -14.91
C GLY A 81 -18.75 -2.23 -14.16
N ARG A 82 -18.88 -2.54 -12.88
CA ARG A 82 -19.78 -1.86 -11.94
C ARG A 82 -19.08 -1.63 -10.61
N TRP A 83 -19.09 -0.37 -10.17
CA TRP A 83 -18.67 -0.01 -8.82
C TRP A 83 -19.80 -0.16 -7.82
N GLU A 84 -19.46 -0.70 -6.66
CA GLU A 84 -20.35 -0.83 -5.52
C GLU A 84 -19.62 -0.39 -4.25
N THR A 85 -20.33 0.28 -3.35
CA THR A 85 -19.89 0.46 -1.97
C THR A 85 -20.49 -0.68 -1.14
N PRO A 86 -19.72 -1.74 -0.84
CA PRO A 86 -20.24 -2.85 -0.08
C PRO A 86 -20.57 -2.43 1.35
N VAL A 87 -21.58 -3.08 1.93
CA VAL A 87 -21.79 -3.03 3.38
C VAL A 87 -20.63 -3.77 4.04
N VAL A 88 -19.94 -3.11 4.97
CA VAL A 88 -18.84 -3.69 5.73
C VAL A 88 -19.17 -3.77 7.20
N PHE A 89 -18.60 -4.76 7.87
CA PHE A 89 -18.76 -5.00 9.31
C PHE A 89 -17.41 -4.88 10.04
N GLY A 90 -17.47 -4.81 11.37
CA GLY A 90 -16.29 -4.60 12.21
C GLY A 90 -15.84 -3.13 12.28
N GLU A 91 -14.72 -2.88 12.94
CA GLU A 91 -14.09 -1.55 12.97
C GLU A 91 -13.25 -1.39 11.69
N PRO A 92 -13.53 -0.41 10.81
CA PRO A 92 -12.70 -0.22 9.62
C PRO A 92 -11.37 0.44 9.98
N PRO A 93 -10.33 0.26 9.13
CA PRO A 93 -9.09 0.98 9.30
C PRO A 93 -9.32 2.49 9.23
N ARG A 94 -8.52 3.25 9.99
CA ARG A 94 -8.51 4.71 9.87
C ARG A 94 -8.14 5.13 8.44
N ALA A 95 -8.64 6.30 8.03
CA ALA A 95 -8.32 6.94 6.76
C ALA A 95 -6.80 6.96 6.55
N ARG A 96 -6.34 6.61 5.34
CA ARG A 96 -4.91 6.45 5.05
C ARG A 96 -4.60 6.52 3.57
N GLU A 97 -3.37 6.90 3.26
CA GLU A 97 -2.78 6.81 1.92
C GLU A 97 -1.37 6.25 1.98
N SER A 98 -0.83 5.82 0.84
CA SER A 98 0.51 5.23 0.71
C SER A 98 0.73 4.01 1.62
N HIS A 99 -0.36 3.32 1.97
CA HIS A 99 -0.37 1.98 2.54
C HIS A 99 -0.12 0.96 1.44
N THR A 100 0.12 -0.27 1.84
CA THR A 100 0.17 -1.40 0.91
C THR A 100 -0.91 -2.41 1.27
N ALA A 101 -1.33 -3.18 0.28
CA ALA A 101 -2.28 -4.26 0.47
C ALA A 101 -1.87 -5.49 -0.33
N VAL A 102 -1.98 -6.68 0.26
CA VAL A 102 -1.78 -7.96 -0.42
C VAL A 102 -3.04 -8.82 -0.30
N ALA A 103 -3.35 -9.57 -1.36
CA ALA A 103 -4.39 -10.59 -1.33
C ALA A 103 -3.80 -11.92 -0.85
N TYR A 104 -4.39 -12.55 0.16
CA TYR A 104 -4.02 -13.88 0.60
C TYR A 104 -5.28 -14.69 0.93
N LYS A 105 -5.50 -15.80 0.20
CA LYS A 105 -6.79 -16.51 0.22
C LYS A 105 -7.93 -15.52 -0.11
N GLN A 106 -9.01 -15.52 0.66
CA GLN A 106 -10.12 -14.57 0.54
C GLN A 106 -9.94 -13.33 1.42
N TRP A 107 -8.69 -12.96 1.74
CA TRP A 107 -8.38 -11.83 2.60
C TRP A 107 -7.61 -10.75 1.88
N ILE A 108 -7.84 -9.51 2.30
CA ILE A 108 -6.97 -8.38 1.99
C ILE A 108 -6.26 -7.98 3.27
N ILE A 109 -4.93 -7.99 3.23
CA ILE A 109 -4.08 -7.57 4.35
C ILE A 109 -3.54 -6.18 4.04
N VAL A 110 -3.91 -5.19 4.85
CA VAL A 110 -3.45 -3.80 4.73
C VAL A 110 -2.43 -3.50 5.81
N TYR A 111 -1.28 -2.93 5.43
CA TYR A 111 -0.26 -2.51 6.37
C TYR A 111 0.17 -1.05 6.15
N GLY A 112 0.28 -0.33 7.26
CA GLY A 112 0.86 1.00 7.33
C GLY A 112 0.11 2.07 6.52
N GLY A 113 0.88 2.94 5.86
CA GLY A 113 0.40 4.17 5.22
C GLY A 113 0.57 5.39 6.12
N MET A 114 -0.20 6.44 5.85
CA MET A 114 -0.20 7.62 6.72
C MET A 114 -1.53 8.35 6.77
N SER A 115 -1.76 9.04 7.89
CA SER A 115 -2.89 9.93 8.16
C SER A 115 -2.44 11.06 9.08
N GLY A 116 -1.78 12.06 8.52
CA GLY A 116 -1.03 13.07 9.28
C GLY A 116 0.26 12.54 9.94
N CYS A 117 0.32 11.25 10.32
CA CYS A 117 1.50 10.52 10.78
C CYS A 117 1.55 9.13 10.14
N ARG A 118 2.74 8.51 10.06
CA ARG A 118 2.86 7.13 9.56
C ARG A 118 2.15 6.14 10.47
N LEU A 119 1.66 5.08 9.84
CA LEU A 119 0.91 3.99 10.42
C LEU A 119 1.77 2.73 10.50
N GLY A 120 1.64 2.00 11.60
CA GLY A 120 2.24 0.67 11.79
C GLY A 120 1.19 -0.37 12.20
N ASP A 121 -0.08 -0.09 11.91
CA ASP A 121 -1.18 -1.01 12.16
C ASP A 121 -1.35 -2.00 10.99
N LEU A 122 -1.82 -3.18 11.35
CA LEU A 122 -2.15 -4.25 10.41
C LEU A 122 -3.66 -4.47 10.45
N TRP A 123 -4.27 -4.61 9.28
CA TRP A 123 -5.69 -4.83 9.13
C TRP A 123 -5.94 -5.98 8.17
N LYS A 124 -6.98 -6.76 8.47
CA LYS A 124 -7.49 -7.80 7.59
C LYS A 124 -8.93 -7.48 7.23
N LEU A 125 -9.24 -7.52 5.95
CA LEU A 125 -10.61 -7.64 5.45
C LEU A 125 -10.84 -9.08 5.04
N ASP A 126 -11.79 -9.75 5.67
CA ASP A 126 -12.38 -10.99 5.15
C ASP A 126 -13.37 -10.63 4.03
N THR A 127 -13.05 -10.98 2.78
CA THR A 127 -13.84 -10.57 1.61
C THR A 127 -15.09 -11.42 1.37
N GLU A 128 -15.23 -12.55 2.06
CA GLU A 128 -16.48 -13.34 2.02
C GLU A 128 -17.49 -12.77 3.01
N LYS A 129 -17.01 -12.39 4.20
CA LYS A 129 -17.84 -11.82 5.27
C LYS A 129 -17.95 -10.30 5.21
N MET A 130 -17.17 -9.65 4.34
CA MET A 130 -17.01 -8.20 4.28
C MET A 130 -16.75 -7.57 5.66
N THR A 131 -15.91 -8.22 6.46
CA THR A 131 -15.65 -7.82 7.85
C THR A 131 -14.19 -7.42 8.04
N TRP A 132 -13.98 -6.21 8.56
CA TRP A 132 -12.68 -5.73 8.98
C TRP A 132 -12.35 -6.21 10.39
N GLU A 133 -11.09 -6.61 10.60
CA GLU A 133 -10.57 -6.95 11.91
C GLU A 133 -9.10 -6.51 12.05
N LYS A 134 -8.71 -6.19 13.28
CA LYS A 134 -7.30 -6.10 13.68
C LYS A 134 -6.84 -7.50 14.09
N PRO A 135 -6.06 -8.22 13.26
CA PRO A 135 -5.53 -9.51 13.67
C PRO A 135 -4.62 -9.34 14.90
N ILE A 136 -4.70 -10.30 15.83
CA ILE A 136 -3.78 -10.38 16.95
C ILE A 136 -2.46 -10.93 16.42
N VAL A 137 -1.42 -10.11 16.45
CA VAL A 137 -0.10 -10.48 15.95
C VAL A 137 0.92 -10.61 17.07
N THR A 138 1.91 -11.48 16.86
CA THR A 138 3.05 -11.68 17.76
C THR A 138 4.38 -11.38 17.06
N GLY A 139 5.48 -11.37 17.80
CA GLY A 139 6.81 -11.06 17.28
C GLY A 139 7.13 -9.56 17.24
N ARG A 140 8.24 -9.21 16.58
CA ARG A 140 8.74 -7.83 16.54
C ARG A 140 8.00 -7.04 15.47
N LEU A 141 7.18 -6.08 15.91
CA LEU A 141 6.44 -5.21 15.00
C LEU A 141 7.38 -4.31 14.17
N PRO A 142 7.13 -4.14 12.86
CA PRO A 142 7.85 -3.17 12.08
C PRO A 142 7.49 -1.74 12.52
N LEU A 143 8.39 -0.79 12.29
CA LEU A 143 8.07 0.62 12.51
C LEU A 143 6.90 1.08 11.62
N PRO A 144 6.12 2.08 12.09
CA PRO A 144 5.16 2.78 11.26
C PRO A 144 5.80 3.30 9.97
N ARG A 145 5.16 3.11 8.83
CA ARG A 145 5.75 3.44 7.53
C ARG A 145 4.75 3.78 6.42
N SER A 146 5.20 4.57 5.44
CA SER A 146 4.49 4.86 4.18
C SER A 146 5.42 4.72 2.98
N LEU A 147 4.88 4.58 1.77
CA LEU A 147 5.65 4.40 0.53
C LEU A 147 6.63 3.21 0.58
N HIS A 148 6.26 2.17 1.33
CA HIS A 148 6.95 0.89 1.39
C HIS A 148 6.34 -0.07 0.36
N THR A 149 6.93 -1.25 0.19
CA THR A 149 6.30 -2.34 -0.55
C THR A 149 5.87 -3.44 0.40
N SER A 150 4.79 -4.13 0.05
CA SER A 150 4.41 -5.42 0.64
C SER A 150 4.23 -6.43 -0.48
N THR A 151 4.95 -7.54 -0.39
CA THR A 151 4.96 -8.59 -1.42
C THR A 151 4.61 -9.92 -0.78
N LEU A 152 3.67 -10.65 -1.38
CA LEU A 152 3.33 -12.00 -0.93
C LEU A 152 4.24 -13.03 -1.62
N VAL A 153 4.82 -13.94 -0.84
CA VAL A 153 5.47 -15.16 -1.33
C VAL A 153 4.99 -16.33 -0.46
N GLY A 154 4.25 -17.26 -1.06
CA GLY A 154 3.58 -18.33 -0.31
C GLY A 154 2.58 -17.76 0.69
N ASN A 155 2.71 -18.13 1.96
CA ASN A 155 1.91 -17.63 3.09
C ASN A 155 2.56 -16.46 3.84
N LYS A 156 3.67 -15.92 3.34
CA LYS A 156 4.43 -14.87 4.01
C LYS A 156 4.32 -13.55 3.26
N MET A 157 4.03 -12.49 4.02
CA MET A 157 4.00 -11.11 3.54
C MET A 157 5.31 -10.42 3.92
N PHE A 158 6.04 -9.92 2.92
CA PHE A 158 7.32 -9.26 3.09
C PHE A 158 7.14 -7.76 2.95
N VAL A 159 7.41 -7.02 4.03
CA VAL A 159 7.34 -5.56 4.10
C VAL A 159 8.75 -5.00 4.01
N PHE A 160 9.04 -4.22 2.96
CA PHE A 160 10.38 -3.68 2.74
C PHE A 160 10.38 -2.17 2.54
N GLY A 161 11.37 -1.53 3.17
CA GLY A 161 11.68 -0.12 2.99
C GLY A 161 10.57 0.83 3.44
N GLY A 162 10.48 1.97 2.74
CA GLY A 162 9.56 3.06 3.01
C GLY A 162 10.13 4.17 3.90
N TRP A 163 9.29 5.15 4.19
CA TRP A 163 9.58 6.22 5.15
C TRP A 163 9.13 5.82 6.54
N VAL A 164 10.05 5.85 7.50
CA VAL A 164 9.78 5.59 8.93
C VAL A 164 10.09 6.84 9.78
N PRO A 165 9.46 6.99 10.95
CA PRO A 165 9.84 8.00 11.92
C PRO A 165 11.33 7.87 12.30
N LEU A 166 12.04 8.99 12.43
CA LEU A 166 13.44 8.98 12.89
C LEU A 166 13.54 8.59 14.37
N VAL A 167 12.64 9.14 15.18
CA VAL A 167 12.53 8.86 16.62
C VAL A 167 11.19 8.18 16.86
N ALA A 168 11.22 7.01 17.52
CA ALA A 168 10.01 6.32 17.94
C ALA A 168 9.40 7.04 19.14
N GLY A 169 8.18 7.56 19.02
CA GLY A 169 7.50 8.25 20.11
C GLY A 169 6.07 8.68 19.78
N LYS A 170 5.25 8.92 20.80
CA LYS A 170 3.89 9.47 20.67
C LYS A 170 3.99 10.99 20.55
N GLY A 171 3.88 11.53 19.33
CA GLY A 171 3.89 12.96 19.06
C GLY A 171 3.67 13.27 17.58
N GLN A 172 3.57 14.55 17.23
CA GLN A 172 3.63 14.96 15.82
C GLN A 172 4.98 14.53 15.24
N GLU A 173 4.93 13.63 14.27
CA GLU A 173 6.11 13.12 13.60
C GLU A 173 6.77 14.24 12.77
N LYS A 174 7.84 14.83 13.30
CA LYS A 174 8.54 15.95 12.64
C LYS A 174 9.66 15.50 11.71
N GLU A 175 10.22 14.31 11.94
CA GLU A 175 11.40 13.81 11.23
C GLU A 175 11.22 12.36 10.78
N TRP A 176 11.63 12.08 9.54
CA TRP A 176 11.51 10.77 8.90
C TRP A 176 12.73 10.46 8.05
N LYS A 177 13.02 9.17 7.91
CA LYS A 177 14.11 8.63 7.09
C LYS A 177 13.62 7.47 6.21
N CYS A 178 14.27 7.26 5.07
CA CYS A 178 14.16 6.00 4.36
C CYS A 178 14.76 4.87 5.22
N THR A 179 14.23 3.66 5.08
CA THR A 179 14.78 2.45 5.67
C THR A 179 15.02 1.39 4.60
N ASN A 180 15.92 0.44 4.88
CA ASN A 180 16.08 -0.84 4.18
C ASN A 180 15.62 -2.01 5.07
N SER A 181 14.85 -1.74 6.13
CA SER A 181 14.34 -2.80 6.99
C SER A 181 13.40 -3.72 6.23
N LEU A 182 13.65 -5.02 6.36
CA LEU A 182 12.79 -6.10 5.95
C LEU A 182 12.03 -6.61 7.18
N SER A 183 10.73 -6.87 7.02
CA SER A 183 9.93 -7.54 8.03
C SER A 183 9.03 -8.56 7.36
N VAL A 184 8.89 -9.73 7.96
CA VAL A 184 8.16 -10.85 7.37
C VAL A 184 7.04 -11.25 8.30
N LEU A 185 5.81 -11.25 7.80
CA LEU A 185 4.64 -11.69 8.53
C LEU A 185 4.19 -13.05 7.99
N ASP A 186 4.18 -14.06 8.85
CA ASP A 186 3.48 -15.31 8.60
C ASP A 186 1.97 -15.09 8.75
N LEU A 187 1.21 -15.25 7.67
CA LEU A 187 -0.24 -15.02 7.63
C LEU A 187 -1.08 -16.20 8.14
N GLU A 188 -0.47 -17.36 8.37
CA GLU A 188 -1.16 -18.50 8.99
C GLU A 188 -1.05 -18.46 10.50
N ASN A 189 0.11 -18.02 11.00
CA ASN A 189 0.39 -17.94 12.43
C ASN A 189 0.25 -16.53 13.03
N TRP A 190 0.01 -15.51 12.19
CA TRP A 190 -0.04 -14.10 12.58
C TRP A 190 1.18 -13.68 13.40
N LYS A 191 2.37 -14.05 12.92
CA LYS A 191 3.64 -13.80 13.61
C LYS A 191 4.61 -13.06 12.71
N TRP A 192 5.12 -11.93 13.19
CA TRP A 192 6.27 -11.28 12.60
C TRP A 192 7.53 -12.10 12.93
N GLU A 193 8.19 -12.58 11.89
CA GLU A 193 9.37 -13.44 11.98
C GLU A 193 10.64 -12.61 12.12
N GLU A 194 11.58 -13.12 12.91
CA GLU A 194 12.95 -12.64 12.90
C GLU A 194 13.67 -13.29 11.73
N VAL A 195 14.13 -12.45 10.79
CA VAL A 195 14.85 -12.91 9.61
C VAL A 195 16.26 -12.36 9.68
N GLU A 196 17.22 -13.28 9.74
CA GLU A 196 18.64 -12.95 9.58
C GLU A 196 18.97 -12.97 8.08
N VAL A 197 19.17 -11.79 7.51
CA VAL A 197 19.65 -11.67 6.13
C VAL A 197 21.15 -11.92 6.15
N GLN A 198 21.59 -13.01 5.54
CA GLN A 198 23.01 -13.32 5.41
C GLN A 198 23.70 -12.28 4.53
N GLU A 199 24.90 -11.86 4.92
CA GLU A 199 25.75 -11.02 4.08
C GLU A 199 26.18 -11.83 2.86
N SER A 200 26.07 -11.22 1.68
CA SER A 200 26.56 -11.87 0.48
C SER A 200 28.08 -11.72 0.37
N GLU A 201 28.72 -12.68 -0.29
CA GLU A 201 30.14 -12.63 -0.61
C GLU A 201 30.49 -11.50 -1.61
N GLU A 202 29.48 -10.88 -2.24
CA GLU A 202 29.63 -9.77 -3.19
C GLU A 202 29.78 -8.39 -2.49
N GLY A 203 29.82 -8.34 -1.16
CA GLY A 203 30.09 -7.13 -0.37
C GLY A 203 28.87 -6.22 -0.14
N GLU A 204 29.08 -5.02 0.41
CA GLU A 204 28.00 -4.12 0.87
C GLU A 204 27.04 -3.67 -0.25
N ASP A 205 27.50 -3.54 -1.49
CA ASP A 205 26.68 -3.12 -2.63
C ASP A 205 25.69 -4.20 -3.10
N SER A 206 25.79 -5.42 -2.56
CA SER A 206 24.84 -6.51 -2.83
C SER A 206 23.48 -6.33 -2.14
N GLN A 207 23.39 -5.44 -1.13
CA GLN A 207 22.16 -5.21 -0.38
C GLN A 207 21.46 -3.93 -0.85
N PRO A 208 20.11 -3.93 -0.92
CA PRO A 208 19.38 -2.73 -1.27
C PRO A 208 19.53 -1.66 -0.18
N ARG A 209 20.10 -0.51 -0.57
CA ARG A 209 20.07 0.71 0.28
C ARG A 209 18.65 1.13 0.63
N ALA A 210 18.55 1.92 1.69
CA ALA A 210 17.30 2.46 2.20
C ALA A 210 16.53 3.22 1.12
N ARG A 211 15.25 2.85 0.91
CA ARG A 211 14.45 3.37 -0.22
C ARG A 211 12.96 3.48 0.08
N ALA A 212 12.29 4.39 -0.62
CA ALA A 212 10.83 4.58 -0.53
C ALA A 212 10.24 4.92 -1.92
N GLY A 213 8.98 4.59 -2.15
CA GLY A 213 8.30 4.76 -3.44
C GLY A 213 8.89 3.85 -4.54
N HIS A 214 9.47 2.73 -4.13
CA HIS A 214 10.01 1.70 -5.02
C HIS A 214 8.92 0.67 -5.36
N SER A 215 9.18 -0.16 -6.36
CA SER A 215 8.33 -1.29 -6.71
C SER A 215 8.95 -2.61 -6.25
N ALA A 216 8.11 -3.59 -5.96
CA ALA A 216 8.54 -4.95 -5.65
C ALA A 216 7.60 -5.97 -6.30
N VAL A 217 8.16 -7.11 -6.74
CA VAL A 217 7.38 -8.23 -7.28
C VAL A 217 7.94 -9.56 -6.76
N GLY A 218 7.05 -10.46 -6.37
CA GLY A 218 7.38 -11.81 -5.94
C GLY A 218 7.27 -12.78 -7.12
N MET A 219 8.28 -13.61 -7.33
CA MET A 219 8.28 -14.62 -8.39
C MET A 219 9.15 -15.82 -7.98
N PHE A 220 8.58 -17.02 -8.03
CA PHE A 220 9.27 -18.30 -7.74
C PHE A 220 10.09 -18.32 -6.43
N GLY A 221 9.49 -17.84 -5.34
CA GLY A 221 10.17 -17.81 -4.04
C GLY A 221 11.17 -16.66 -3.86
N ARG A 222 11.34 -15.80 -4.86
CA ARG A 222 12.23 -14.64 -4.84
C ARG A 222 11.43 -13.34 -4.86
N ILE A 223 12.01 -12.26 -4.35
CA ILE A 223 11.45 -10.92 -4.43
C ILE A 223 12.45 -10.02 -5.12
N TYR A 224 11.96 -9.30 -6.13
CA TYR A 224 12.74 -8.34 -6.89
C TYR A 224 12.30 -6.94 -6.48
N PHE A 225 13.26 -6.10 -6.09
CA PHE A 225 13.02 -4.71 -5.73
C PHE A 225 13.62 -3.80 -6.80
N TRP A 226 12.87 -2.79 -7.26
CA TRP A 226 13.34 -1.89 -8.31
C TRP A 226 13.11 -0.43 -7.95
N SER A 227 14.15 0.39 -8.19
CA SER A 227 14.10 1.85 -8.15
C SER A 227 13.62 2.43 -6.81
N GLY A 228 12.95 3.58 -6.84
CA GLY A 228 12.53 4.37 -5.69
C GLY A 228 13.55 5.41 -5.27
N ARG A 229 13.16 6.26 -4.32
CA ARG A 229 14.03 7.31 -3.76
C ARG A 229 14.95 6.70 -2.72
N ASP A 230 16.24 6.71 -3.01
CA ASP A 230 17.29 6.27 -2.10
C ASP A 230 17.65 7.36 -1.09
N GLY A 231 18.05 6.93 0.11
CA GLY A 231 18.93 7.68 1.00
C GLY A 231 18.54 9.08 1.49
N TYR A 232 17.37 9.65 1.21
CA TYR A 232 17.17 11.05 1.58
C TYR A 232 16.81 11.22 3.09
N ARG A 233 17.70 11.82 3.90
CA ARG A 233 17.30 12.38 5.22
C ARG A 233 16.83 13.81 5.01
N LYS A 234 15.51 14.02 4.96
CA LYS A 234 14.93 15.37 4.77
C LYS A 234 15.37 16.35 5.86
N ALA A 235 15.57 15.87 7.09
CA ALA A 235 16.00 16.70 8.21
C ALA A 235 17.44 17.25 8.06
N TRP A 236 18.32 16.59 7.29
CA TRP A 236 19.75 16.93 7.18
C TRP A 236 20.21 17.20 5.74
N ASN A 237 19.27 17.16 4.78
CA ASN A 237 19.49 17.38 3.36
C ASN A 237 20.69 16.60 2.77
N ASN A 238 20.91 15.36 3.24
CA ASN A 238 22.00 14.50 2.82
C ASN A 238 21.52 13.09 2.44
N GLN A 239 22.38 12.40 1.70
CA GLN A 239 22.19 11.01 1.31
C GLN A 239 22.69 10.11 2.46
N VAL A 240 21.83 9.22 2.95
CA VAL A 240 22.21 8.08 3.78
C VAL A 240 23.01 7.17 2.85
N ARG A 241 24.30 7.05 3.12
CA ARG A 241 25.16 6.07 2.46
C ARG A 241 24.61 4.68 2.70
#